data_AF-A0A3M1T911-F1
#
_entry.id   AF-A0A3M1T911-F1
#
_cell.length_a   1.000
_cell.length_b   1.000
_cell.length_c   1.000
_cell.angle_alpha   90.00
_cell.angle_beta   90.00
_cell.angle_gamma   90.00
#
_symmetry.space_group_name_H-M   'P 1'
#
loop_
_entity.id
_entity.type
_entity.pdbx_description
1 polymer ?
#
loop_
_entity_poly.entity_id
_entity_poly.type
_entity_poly.pdbx_seq_one_letter_code
_entity_poly.pdbx_strand_id
1 'polypeptide(L)'
;MIRRSLALLLLAALTGAAPALAAETRGDLQRALDRFDYGNYEDAARLVEKLLAEGRLVEEGDLIEAYRILGLSYYYLKRREKARSAFVRLLSLEPDYRLDPFFHPPKIVEFFDQVRAENESLLAPIRERKKRIEAERRLQEEARRRLLEEEARRAKAAEVEAEQAARRTVVERTVRRREYLLNWLPFGAGQFQNDEPVKGAVLAAAQAATGLASVVGFAVAGGLRECERRPVPKGSPGEPQQFTVVCGVAPQNLNLAQTMDRVKWIAGGMFWGLVVYGIVDAHLHYRPTAVLGEVRREEGLGPAPEPGPSAASPPAARLSIQPQVTGDGAGALLSLEF
;
A
#
# COMPACT_ATOMS: atom_id res chain seq x y z
N MET A 1 5.32 -5.65 -39.96
CA MET A 1 4.27 -5.68 -38.91
C MET A 1 3.01 -6.49 -39.28
N ILE A 2 2.89 -7.04 -40.50
CA ILE A 2 1.66 -7.73 -40.99
C ILE A 2 1.60 -9.22 -40.57
N ARG A 3 2.72 -9.84 -40.19
CA ARG A 3 2.79 -11.29 -39.88
C ARG A 3 2.33 -11.69 -38.48
N ARG A 4 2.26 -10.75 -37.52
CA ARG A 4 1.83 -11.04 -36.14
C ARG A 4 0.30 -11.04 -35.97
N SER A 5 -0.42 -10.40 -36.89
CA SER A 5 -1.88 -10.26 -36.85
C SER A 5 -2.63 -11.50 -37.35
N LEU A 6 -2.00 -12.35 -38.17
CA LEU A 6 -2.60 -13.57 -38.72
C LEU A 6 -2.67 -14.72 -37.72
N ALA A 7 -1.72 -14.79 -36.76
CA ALA A 7 -1.70 -15.84 -35.74
C ALA A 7 -2.80 -15.65 -34.67
N LEU A 8 -3.20 -14.39 -34.39
CA LEU A 8 -4.26 -14.06 -33.44
C LEU A 8 -5.67 -14.29 -34.01
N LEU A 9 -5.85 -14.14 -35.34
CA LEU A 9 -7.13 -14.44 -36.01
C LEU A 9 -7.39 -15.94 -36.16
N LEU A 10 -6.34 -16.76 -36.30
CA LEU A 10 -6.47 -18.23 -36.36
C LEU A 10 -6.78 -18.87 -34.99
N LEU A 11 -6.38 -18.23 -33.88
CA LEU A 11 -6.68 -18.72 -32.53
C LEU A 11 -8.11 -18.36 -32.06
N ALA A 12 -8.66 -17.24 -32.55
CA ALA A 12 -10.04 -16.82 -32.24
C ALA A 12 -11.11 -17.58 -33.05
N ALA A 13 -10.75 -18.15 -34.21
CA ALA A 13 -11.66 -18.94 -35.04
C ALA A 13 -11.93 -20.36 -34.49
N LEU A 14 -11.05 -20.90 -33.64
CA LEU A 14 -11.24 -22.24 -33.07
C LEU A 14 -12.16 -22.27 -31.83
N THR A 15 -12.37 -21.14 -31.15
CA THR A 15 -13.25 -21.07 -29.96
C THR A 15 -14.73 -20.86 -30.29
N GLY A 16 -15.07 -20.43 -31.51
CA GLY A 16 -16.44 -20.10 -31.91
C GLY A 16 -17.25 -21.22 -32.57
N ALA A 17 -16.59 -22.29 -33.05
CA ALA A 17 -17.26 -23.36 -33.79
C ALA A 17 -17.95 -24.42 -32.90
N ALA A 18 -17.47 -24.59 -31.66
CA ALA A 18 -18.00 -25.57 -30.71
C ALA A 18 -19.46 -25.30 -30.25
N PRO A 19 -19.86 -24.08 -29.87
CA PRO A 19 -21.22 -23.84 -29.38
C PRO A 19 -22.29 -23.95 -30.48
N ALA A 20 -21.95 -23.63 -31.74
CA ALA A 20 -22.88 -23.76 -32.86
C ALA A 20 -23.18 -25.24 -33.19
N LEU A 21 -22.15 -26.09 -33.18
CA LEU A 21 -22.30 -27.53 -33.41
C LEU A 21 -23.08 -28.22 -32.27
N ALA A 22 -22.87 -27.77 -31.02
CA ALA A 22 -23.60 -28.26 -29.85
C ALA A 22 -25.10 -27.87 -29.88
N ALA A 23 -25.43 -26.66 -30.34
CA ALA A 23 -26.82 -26.22 -30.49
C ALA A 23 -27.55 -27.00 -31.61
N GLU A 24 -26.87 -27.27 -32.72
CA GLU A 24 -27.41 -28.05 -33.84
C GLU A 24 -27.67 -29.51 -33.44
N THR A 25 -26.74 -30.14 -32.71
CA THR A 25 -26.88 -31.52 -32.24
C THR A 25 -28.02 -31.70 -31.24
N ARG A 26 -28.20 -30.76 -30.30
CA ARG A 26 -29.37 -30.74 -29.41
C ARG A 26 -30.68 -30.55 -30.19
N GLY A 27 -30.67 -29.68 -31.21
CA GLY A 27 -31.81 -29.52 -32.12
C GLY A 27 -32.16 -30.80 -32.88
N ASP A 28 -31.16 -31.56 -33.31
CA ASP A 28 -31.35 -32.83 -34.02
C ASP A 28 -31.91 -33.93 -33.10
N LEU A 29 -31.44 -34.00 -31.84
CA LEU A 29 -31.99 -34.91 -30.84
C LEU A 29 -33.45 -34.55 -30.50
N GLN A 30 -33.75 -33.25 -30.38
CA GLN A 30 -35.12 -32.78 -30.18
C GLN A 30 -36.04 -33.19 -31.33
N ARG A 31 -35.57 -33.11 -32.58
CA ARG A 31 -36.37 -33.63 -33.71
C ARG A 31 -36.64 -35.13 -33.60
N ALA A 32 -35.70 -35.91 -33.07
CA ALA A 32 -35.93 -37.34 -32.84
C ALA A 32 -36.94 -37.60 -31.71
N LEU A 33 -36.89 -36.79 -30.63
CA LEU A 33 -37.91 -36.76 -29.57
C LEU A 33 -39.29 -36.45 -30.13
N ASP A 34 -39.42 -35.38 -30.91
CA ASP A 34 -40.70 -35.00 -31.51
C ASP A 34 -41.27 -36.14 -32.36
N ARG A 35 -40.43 -36.79 -33.19
CA ARG A 35 -40.85 -37.97 -33.98
C ARG A 35 -41.32 -39.12 -33.11
N PHE A 36 -40.67 -39.36 -31.98
CA PHE A 36 -41.09 -40.37 -31.01
C PHE A 36 -42.46 -40.03 -30.41
N ASP A 37 -42.68 -38.79 -30.00
CA ASP A 37 -43.92 -38.33 -29.39
C ASP A 37 -45.11 -38.38 -30.38
N TYR A 38 -44.86 -38.14 -31.67
CA TYR A 38 -45.86 -38.34 -32.74
C TYR A 38 -46.10 -39.83 -33.09
N GLY A 39 -45.44 -40.78 -32.42
CA GLY A 39 -45.58 -42.21 -32.66
C GLY A 39 -44.78 -42.76 -33.86
N ASN A 40 -43.95 -41.93 -34.50
CA ASN A 40 -43.08 -42.32 -35.60
C ASN A 40 -41.79 -42.97 -35.07
N TYR A 41 -41.93 -44.10 -34.38
CA TYR A 41 -40.84 -44.80 -33.68
C TYR A 41 -39.69 -45.22 -34.60
N GLU A 42 -39.98 -45.55 -35.87
CA GLU A 42 -38.93 -45.94 -36.81
C GLU A 42 -38.04 -44.76 -37.22
N ASP A 43 -38.65 -43.60 -37.46
CA ASP A 43 -37.91 -42.37 -37.79
C ASP A 43 -37.10 -41.87 -36.60
N ALA A 44 -37.69 -41.93 -35.39
CA ALA A 44 -37.01 -41.59 -34.15
C ALA A 44 -35.77 -42.46 -33.93
N ALA A 45 -35.90 -43.79 -34.06
CA ALA A 45 -34.78 -44.71 -33.93
C ALA A 45 -33.67 -44.44 -34.97
N ARG A 46 -34.02 -44.23 -36.25
CA ARG A 46 -33.03 -43.94 -37.30
C ARG A 46 -32.27 -42.63 -37.05
N LEU A 47 -32.96 -41.58 -36.62
CA LEU A 47 -32.35 -40.29 -36.32
C LEU A 47 -31.38 -40.40 -35.14
N VAL A 48 -31.80 -41.07 -34.06
CA VAL A 48 -30.93 -41.30 -32.89
C VAL A 48 -29.72 -42.17 -33.25
N GLU A 49 -29.89 -43.23 -34.02
CA GLU A 49 -28.77 -44.06 -34.46
C GLU A 49 -27.75 -43.28 -35.29
N LYS A 50 -28.24 -42.42 -36.20
CA LYS A 50 -27.38 -41.53 -36.96
C LYS A 50 -26.58 -40.61 -36.04
N LEU A 51 -27.24 -39.98 -35.06
CA LEU A 51 -26.60 -39.09 -34.09
C LEU A 51 -25.53 -39.81 -33.23
N LEU A 52 -25.83 -41.03 -32.79
CA LEU A 52 -24.89 -41.86 -32.03
C LEU A 52 -23.72 -42.34 -32.90
N ALA A 53 -23.97 -42.72 -34.15
CA ALA A 53 -22.92 -43.18 -35.08
C ALA A 53 -21.96 -42.05 -35.46
N GLU A 54 -22.47 -40.83 -35.60
CA GLU A 54 -21.67 -39.63 -35.89
C GLU A 54 -20.89 -39.13 -34.66
N GLY A 55 -21.10 -39.72 -33.47
CA GLY A 55 -20.44 -39.28 -32.22
C GLY A 55 -20.81 -37.85 -31.82
N ARG A 56 -21.98 -37.37 -32.26
CA ARG A 56 -22.42 -35.98 -32.13
C ARG A 56 -22.96 -35.64 -30.74
N LEU A 57 -23.30 -36.66 -29.95
CA LEU A 57 -23.79 -36.50 -28.57
C LEU A 57 -22.60 -36.60 -27.61
N VAL A 58 -22.22 -35.47 -27.01
CA VAL A 58 -21.05 -35.36 -26.12
C VAL A 58 -21.46 -35.30 -24.65
N GLU A 59 -22.62 -34.71 -24.35
CA GLU A 59 -23.13 -34.59 -22.99
C GLU A 59 -23.74 -35.92 -22.51
N GLU A 60 -23.44 -36.33 -21.28
CA GLU A 60 -23.95 -37.58 -20.70
C GLU A 60 -25.48 -37.59 -20.64
N GLY A 61 -26.11 -36.44 -20.35
CA GLY A 61 -27.57 -36.30 -20.34
C GLY A 61 -28.21 -36.54 -21.71
N ASP A 62 -27.64 -35.99 -22.77
CA ASP A 62 -28.14 -36.17 -24.14
C ASP A 62 -27.99 -37.64 -24.60
N LEU A 63 -26.91 -38.31 -24.18
CA LEU A 63 -26.69 -39.74 -24.44
C LEU A 63 -27.70 -40.63 -23.71
N ILE A 64 -28.01 -40.34 -22.45
CA ILE A 64 -29.03 -41.05 -21.68
C ILE A 64 -30.39 -40.93 -22.38
N GLU A 65 -30.75 -39.71 -22.79
CA GLU A 65 -32.02 -39.44 -23.45
C GLU A 65 -32.12 -40.10 -24.83
N ALA A 66 -31.04 -40.06 -25.61
CA ALA A 66 -30.94 -40.76 -26.88
C ALA A 66 -31.13 -42.28 -26.71
N TYR A 67 -30.41 -42.92 -25.80
CA TYR A 67 -30.57 -44.36 -25.56
C TYR A 67 -31.96 -44.72 -24.99
N ARG A 68 -32.59 -43.81 -24.24
CA ARG A 68 -33.96 -43.97 -23.73
C ARG A 68 -34.94 -44.06 -24.90
N ILE A 69 -34.96 -43.05 -25.77
CA ILE A 69 -35.83 -43.03 -26.95
C ILE A 69 -35.54 -44.22 -27.86
N LEU A 70 -34.27 -44.56 -28.07
CA LEU A 70 -33.88 -45.67 -28.92
C LEU A 70 -34.42 -47.01 -28.39
N GLY A 71 -34.29 -47.24 -27.07
CA GLY A 71 -34.80 -48.43 -26.41
C GLY A 71 -36.33 -48.51 -26.43
N LEU A 72 -37.01 -47.39 -26.14
CA LEU A 72 -38.48 -47.30 -26.20
C LEU A 72 -39.01 -47.50 -27.64
N SER A 73 -38.39 -46.86 -28.63
CA SER A 73 -38.75 -46.99 -30.04
C SER A 73 -38.63 -48.44 -30.51
N TYR A 74 -37.52 -49.10 -30.17
CA TYR A 74 -37.32 -50.50 -30.54
C TYR A 74 -38.27 -51.47 -29.84
N TYR A 75 -38.67 -51.14 -28.62
CA TYR A 75 -39.69 -51.91 -27.90
C TYR A 75 -41.04 -51.85 -28.63
N TYR A 76 -41.50 -50.64 -29.01
CA TYR A 76 -42.76 -50.47 -29.74
C TYR A 76 -42.74 -51.08 -31.14
N LEU A 77 -41.58 -51.07 -31.81
CA LEU A 77 -41.35 -51.75 -33.09
C LEU A 77 -41.20 -53.28 -32.95
N LYS A 78 -41.38 -53.84 -31.74
CA LYS A 78 -41.25 -55.27 -31.42
C LYS A 78 -39.85 -55.85 -31.68
N ARG A 79 -38.81 -55.01 -31.78
CA ARG A 79 -37.40 -55.40 -31.95
C ARG A 79 -36.73 -55.55 -30.58
N ARG A 80 -37.12 -56.58 -29.83
CA ARG A 80 -36.77 -56.79 -28.41
C ARG A 80 -35.26 -56.79 -28.12
N GLU A 81 -34.46 -57.47 -28.95
CA GLU A 81 -33.00 -57.52 -28.76
C GLU A 81 -32.32 -56.16 -28.93
N LYS A 82 -32.79 -55.36 -29.89
CA LYS A 82 -32.28 -54.00 -30.09
C LYS A 82 -32.68 -53.08 -28.93
N ALA A 83 -33.91 -53.23 -28.44
CA ALA A 83 -34.39 -52.50 -27.27
C ALA A 83 -33.55 -52.82 -26.02
N ARG A 84 -33.29 -54.11 -25.77
CA ARG A 84 -32.41 -54.58 -24.69
C ARG A 84 -31.03 -53.97 -24.78
N SER A 85 -30.41 -54.01 -25.97
CA SER A 85 -29.08 -53.44 -26.20
C SER A 85 -29.03 -51.93 -25.91
N ALA A 86 -30.06 -51.19 -26.33
CA ALA A 86 -30.15 -49.75 -26.06
C ALA A 86 -30.33 -49.46 -24.56
N PHE A 87 -31.17 -50.23 -23.86
CA PHE A 87 -31.35 -50.08 -22.42
C PHE A 87 -30.13 -50.48 -21.60
N VAL A 88 -29.36 -51.49 -22.02
CA VAL A 88 -28.09 -51.81 -21.36
C VAL A 88 -27.09 -50.66 -21.51
N ARG A 89 -27.02 -50.04 -22.70
CA ARG A 89 -26.16 -48.86 -22.91
C ARG A 89 -26.60 -47.67 -22.05
N LEU A 90 -27.91 -47.44 -21.94
CA LEU A 90 -28.45 -46.43 -21.01
C LEU A 90 -28.03 -46.72 -19.57
N LEU A 91 -28.25 -47.93 -19.08
CA LEU A 91 -27.92 -48.32 -17.70
C LEU A 91 -26.42 -48.31 -17.43
N SER A 92 -25.60 -48.49 -18.47
CA SER A 92 -24.14 -48.36 -18.35
C SER A 92 -23.69 -46.92 -18.13
N LEU A 93 -24.48 -45.95 -18.63
CA LEU A 93 -24.29 -44.54 -18.32
C LEU A 93 -24.89 -44.24 -16.94
N GLU A 94 -26.14 -44.59 -16.70
CA GLU A 94 -26.84 -44.32 -15.44
C GLU A 94 -27.41 -45.60 -14.81
N PRO A 95 -26.66 -46.28 -13.93
CA PRO A 95 -27.04 -47.58 -13.35
C PRO A 95 -28.31 -47.57 -12.50
N ASP A 96 -28.67 -46.40 -11.97
CA ASP A 96 -29.81 -46.22 -11.08
C ASP A 96 -31.06 -45.68 -11.81
N TYR A 97 -30.99 -45.54 -13.14
CA TYR A 97 -32.09 -45.06 -13.96
C TYR A 97 -33.34 -45.94 -13.85
N ARG A 98 -34.51 -45.30 -13.85
CA ARG A 98 -35.82 -45.95 -13.85
C ARG A 98 -36.77 -45.29 -14.82
N LEU A 99 -37.55 -46.09 -15.55
CA LEU A 99 -38.69 -45.59 -16.30
C LEU A 99 -39.82 -45.27 -15.32
N ASP A 100 -40.36 -44.06 -15.39
CA ASP A 100 -41.48 -43.63 -14.56
C ASP A 100 -42.78 -44.34 -15.00
N PRO A 101 -43.43 -45.13 -14.12
CA PRO A 101 -44.69 -45.80 -14.41
C PRO A 101 -45.86 -44.87 -14.77
N PHE A 102 -45.79 -43.59 -14.40
CA PHE A 102 -46.82 -42.62 -14.73
C PHE A 102 -46.83 -42.26 -16.22
N PHE A 103 -45.64 -42.21 -16.85
CA PHE A 103 -45.47 -41.82 -18.25
C PHE A 103 -45.29 -43.00 -19.21
N HIS A 104 -45.12 -44.21 -18.69
CA HIS A 104 -44.83 -45.41 -19.47
C HIS A 104 -45.75 -46.59 -19.10
N PRO A 105 -46.32 -47.32 -20.08
CA PRO A 105 -47.17 -48.47 -19.79
C PRO A 105 -46.46 -49.55 -18.93
N PRO A 106 -47.17 -50.26 -18.03
CA PRO A 106 -46.55 -51.24 -17.12
C PRO A 106 -45.66 -52.27 -17.82
N LYS A 107 -46.07 -52.77 -18.99
CA LYS A 107 -45.34 -53.79 -19.75
C LYS A 107 -43.93 -53.35 -20.17
N ILE A 108 -43.73 -52.07 -20.50
CA ILE A 108 -42.39 -51.60 -20.91
C ILE A 108 -41.50 -51.32 -19.70
N VAL A 109 -42.09 -50.90 -18.58
CA VAL A 109 -41.41 -50.74 -17.30
C VAL A 109 -40.91 -52.10 -16.79
N GLU A 110 -41.78 -53.12 -16.79
CA GLU A 110 -41.42 -54.50 -16.44
C GLU A 110 -40.27 -55.03 -17.31
N PHE A 111 -40.33 -54.80 -18.62
CA PHE A 111 -39.25 -55.21 -19.53
C PHE A 111 -37.94 -54.49 -19.22
N PHE A 112 -37.98 -53.18 -18.95
CA PHE A 112 -36.78 -52.42 -18.59
C PHE A 112 -36.19 -52.89 -17.25
N ASP A 113 -37.04 -53.09 -16.24
CA ASP A 113 -36.63 -53.61 -14.94
C ASP A 113 -36.04 -55.02 -15.03
N GLN A 114 -36.59 -55.88 -15.90
CA GLN A 114 -36.01 -57.18 -16.22
C GLN A 114 -34.61 -57.02 -16.82
N VAL A 115 -34.43 -56.14 -17.81
CA VAL A 115 -33.11 -55.88 -18.41
C VAL A 115 -32.11 -55.37 -17.36
N ARG A 116 -32.55 -54.50 -16.44
CA ARG A 116 -31.70 -54.05 -15.33
C ARG A 116 -31.29 -55.20 -14.41
N ALA A 117 -32.24 -56.05 -14.00
CA ALA A 117 -31.99 -57.18 -13.12
C ALA A 117 -31.03 -58.21 -13.74
N GLU A 118 -31.20 -58.52 -15.03
CA GLU A 118 -30.32 -59.44 -15.76
C GLU A 118 -28.89 -58.94 -15.91
N ASN A 119 -28.69 -57.61 -15.93
CA ASN A 119 -27.38 -56.98 -16.14
C ASN A 119 -26.75 -56.45 -14.84
N GLU A 120 -27.29 -56.77 -13.66
CA GLU A 120 -26.81 -56.23 -12.38
C GLU A 120 -25.31 -56.51 -12.13
N SER A 121 -24.77 -57.64 -12.61
CA SER A 121 -23.34 -57.96 -12.53
C SER A 121 -22.44 -56.97 -13.28
N LEU A 122 -22.92 -56.40 -14.39
CA LEU A 122 -22.24 -55.35 -15.14
C LEU A 122 -22.43 -53.98 -14.48
N LEU A 123 -23.61 -53.73 -13.91
CA LEU A 123 -23.99 -52.42 -13.37
C LEU A 123 -23.44 -52.14 -11.97
N ALA A 124 -23.34 -53.16 -11.11
CA ALA A 124 -22.82 -53.04 -9.75
C ALA A 124 -21.44 -52.35 -9.64
N PRO A 125 -20.40 -52.74 -10.41
CA PRO A 125 -19.11 -52.06 -10.35
C PRO A 125 -19.15 -50.63 -10.90
N ILE A 126 -20.05 -50.33 -11.84
CA ILE A 126 -20.24 -48.97 -12.39
C ILE A 126 -20.88 -48.08 -11.33
N ARG A 127 -21.93 -48.56 -10.64
CA ARG A 127 -22.60 -47.86 -9.54
C ARG A 127 -21.62 -47.53 -8.42
N GLU A 128 -20.81 -48.50 -8.01
CA GLU A 128 -19.81 -48.31 -6.96
C GLU A 128 -18.73 -47.31 -7.37
N ARG A 129 -18.28 -47.36 -8.64
CA ARG A 129 -17.32 -46.38 -9.18
C ARG A 129 -17.91 -44.96 -9.17
N LYS A 130 -19.15 -44.77 -9.62
CA LYS A 130 -19.82 -43.46 -9.59
C LYS A 130 -19.95 -42.92 -8.16
N LYS A 131 -20.38 -43.77 -7.21
CA LYS A 131 -20.48 -43.40 -5.79
C LYS A 131 -19.15 -42.95 -5.20
N ARG A 132 -18.05 -43.65 -5.50
CA ARG A 132 -16.71 -43.24 -5.05
C ARG A 132 -16.29 -41.89 -5.62
N ILE A 133 -16.46 -41.69 -6.93
CA ILE A 133 -16.12 -40.41 -7.59
C ILE A 133 -16.94 -39.26 -6.99
N GLU A 134 -18.24 -39.48 -6.76
CA GLU A 134 -19.10 -38.45 -6.17
C GLU A 134 -18.72 -38.16 -4.71
N ALA A 135 -18.40 -39.19 -3.92
CA ALA A 135 -17.91 -39.02 -2.55
C ALA A 135 -16.58 -38.25 -2.50
N GLU A 136 -15.63 -38.58 -3.38
CA GLU A 136 -14.36 -37.84 -3.52
C GLU A 136 -14.60 -36.38 -3.91
N ARG A 137 -15.49 -36.12 -4.87
CA ARG A 137 -15.84 -34.75 -5.28
C ARG A 137 -16.43 -33.95 -4.12
N ARG A 138 -17.35 -34.54 -3.35
CA ARG A 138 -17.94 -33.90 -2.16
C ARG A 138 -16.88 -33.56 -1.12
N LEU A 139 -15.96 -34.49 -0.84
CA LEU A 139 -14.84 -34.25 0.08
C LEU A 139 -13.91 -33.14 -0.43
N GLN A 140 -13.62 -33.09 -1.74
CA GLN A 140 -12.82 -32.04 -2.35
C GLN A 140 -13.51 -30.68 -2.28
N GLU A 141 -14.81 -30.61 -2.54
CA GLU A 141 -15.60 -29.38 -2.44
C GLU A 141 -15.65 -28.87 -1.00
N GLU A 142 -15.85 -29.75 -0.02
CA GLU A 142 -15.80 -29.41 1.41
C GLU A 142 -14.41 -28.93 1.84
N ALA A 143 -13.35 -29.62 1.43
CA ALA A 143 -11.97 -29.23 1.72
C ALA A 143 -11.64 -27.86 1.12
N ARG A 144 -12.01 -27.64 -0.15
CA ARG A 144 -11.84 -26.35 -0.83
C ARG A 144 -12.59 -25.23 -0.10
N ARG A 145 -13.84 -25.50 0.33
CA ARG A 145 -14.63 -24.52 1.09
C ARG A 145 -13.96 -24.17 2.41
N ARG A 146 -13.45 -25.15 3.16
CA ARG A 146 -12.74 -24.91 4.42
C ARG A 146 -11.48 -24.07 4.22
N LEU A 147 -10.68 -24.38 3.19
CA LEU A 147 -9.49 -23.59 2.85
C LEU A 147 -9.84 -22.13 2.55
N LEU A 148 -10.86 -21.89 1.72
CA LEU A 148 -11.32 -20.54 1.40
C LEU A 148 -11.84 -19.80 2.64
N GLU A 149 -12.55 -20.48 3.53
CA GLU A 149 -13.02 -19.90 4.79
C GLU A 149 -11.86 -19.56 5.73
N GLU A 150 -10.82 -20.40 5.80
CA GLU A 150 -9.59 -20.13 6.56
C GLU A 150 -8.79 -18.96 5.97
N GLU A 151 -8.62 -18.91 4.66
CA GLU A 151 -7.97 -17.80 3.96
C GLU A 151 -8.72 -16.49 4.18
N ALA A 152 -10.06 -16.50 4.07
CA ALA A 152 -10.89 -15.33 4.36
C ALA A 152 -10.78 -14.88 5.82
N ARG A 153 -10.70 -15.81 6.77
CA ARG A 153 -10.46 -15.49 8.19
C ARG A 153 -9.08 -14.87 8.40
N ARG A 154 -8.03 -15.40 7.76
CA ARG A 154 -6.67 -14.85 7.84
C ARG A 154 -6.59 -13.46 7.21
N ALA A 155 -7.21 -13.26 6.05
CA ALA A 155 -7.26 -11.96 5.39
C ALA A 155 -7.96 -10.92 6.26
N LYS A 156 -9.11 -11.27 6.86
CA LYS A 156 -9.82 -10.39 7.81
C LYS A 156 -9.00 -10.09 9.07
N ALA A 157 -8.30 -11.08 9.62
CA ALA A 157 -7.43 -10.86 10.78
C ALA A 157 -6.26 -9.92 10.46
N ALA A 158 -5.63 -10.10 9.30
CA ALA A 158 -4.57 -9.22 8.83
C ALA A 158 -5.06 -7.80 8.54
N GLU A 159 -6.27 -7.65 7.99
CA GLU A 159 -6.92 -6.34 7.80
C GLU A 159 -7.16 -5.62 9.13
N VAL A 160 -7.71 -6.33 10.13
CA VAL A 160 -7.90 -5.77 11.48
C VAL A 160 -6.57 -5.42 12.14
N GLU A 161 -5.53 -6.25 11.98
CA GLU A 161 -4.20 -5.97 12.51
C GLU A 161 -3.58 -4.73 11.84
N ALA A 162 -3.70 -4.60 10.51
CA ALA A 162 -3.23 -3.44 9.77
C ALA A 162 -3.98 -2.16 10.19
N GLU A 163 -5.30 -2.24 10.38
CA GLU A 163 -6.09 -1.12 10.90
C GLU A 163 -5.65 -0.71 12.31
N GLN A 164 -5.40 -1.70 13.19
CA GLN A 164 -4.87 -1.43 14.53
C GLN A 164 -3.48 -0.83 14.50
N ALA A 165 -2.60 -1.29 13.62
CA ALA A 165 -1.25 -0.74 13.44
C ALA A 165 -1.30 0.70 12.91
N ALA A 166 -2.19 1.01 11.96
CA ALA A 166 -2.41 2.37 11.48
C ALA A 166 -2.96 3.29 12.59
N ARG A 167 -3.82 2.76 13.48
CA ARG A 167 -4.33 3.50 14.64
C ARG A 167 -3.28 3.72 15.74
N ARG A 168 -2.15 2.99 15.75
CA ARG A 168 -1.01 3.26 16.65
C ARG A 168 -0.28 4.50 16.15
N THR A 169 -0.89 5.64 16.45
CA THR A 169 -0.35 6.99 16.28
C THR A 169 1.12 7.05 16.71
N VAL A 170 2.00 7.30 15.73
CA VAL A 170 3.40 7.65 15.97
C VAL A 170 3.40 9.06 16.56
N VAL A 171 3.45 9.16 17.88
CA VAL A 171 3.62 10.44 18.57
C VAL A 171 5.07 10.88 18.36
N GLU A 172 5.34 11.59 17.27
CA GLU A 172 6.64 12.20 17.02
C GLU A 172 6.83 13.39 17.97
N ARG A 173 7.43 13.13 19.13
CA ARG A 173 7.77 14.16 20.11
C ARG A 173 9.00 14.94 19.62
N THR A 174 8.79 16.03 18.88
CA THR A 174 9.87 16.93 18.47
C THR A 174 10.34 17.76 19.68
N VAL A 175 11.34 17.24 20.40
CA VAL A 175 11.98 17.97 21.50
C VAL A 175 13.01 18.93 20.90
N ARG A 176 12.69 20.23 20.84
CA ARG A 176 13.67 21.26 20.49
C ARG A 176 14.50 21.59 21.74
N ARG A 177 15.80 21.31 21.70
CA ARG A 177 16.73 21.71 22.76
C ARG A 177 16.90 23.23 22.76
N ARG A 178 16.85 23.84 23.94
CA ARG A 178 17.17 25.28 24.13
C ARG A 178 18.68 25.41 24.33
N GLU A 179 19.34 26.20 23.48
CA GLU A 179 20.80 26.37 23.50
C GLU A 179 21.27 27.04 24.81
N TYR A 180 22.08 26.34 25.61
CA TYR A 180 22.52 26.80 26.93
C TYR A 180 23.31 28.12 26.91
N LEU A 181 23.92 28.46 25.77
CA LEU A 181 24.75 29.65 25.62
C LEU A 181 23.99 30.97 25.87
N LEU A 182 22.67 31.00 25.63
CA LEU A 182 21.87 32.21 25.80
C LEU A 182 21.76 32.66 27.26
N ASN A 183 22.00 31.77 28.23
CA ASN A 183 22.02 32.11 29.66
C ASN A 183 23.20 33.00 30.08
N TRP A 184 24.25 33.06 29.25
CA TRP A 184 25.43 33.89 29.51
C TRP A 184 25.33 35.29 28.92
N LEU A 185 24.31 35.55 28.09
CA LEU A 185 24.16 36.83 27.40
C LEU A 185 23.53 37.87 28.33
N PRO A 186 24.01 39.13 28.30
CA PRO A 186 23.36 40.24 28.98
C PRO A 186 22.01 40.58 28.33
N PHE A 187 21.33 41.58 28.89
CA PHE A 187 20.03 42.09 28.44
C PHE A 187 18.88 41.10 28.54
N GLY A 188 18.90 40.23 29.56
CA GLY A 188 17.76 39.37 29.88
C GLY A 188 17.54 38.20 28.90
N ALA A 189 18.51 37.91 28.03
CA ALA A 189 18.40 36.86 27.01
C ALA A 189 18.08 35.48 27.58
N GLY A 190 18.68 35.13 28.72
CA GLY A 190 18.39 33.88 29.44
C GLY A 190 16.95 33.84 30.00
N GLN A 191 16.44 34.96 30.53
CA GLN A 191 15.07 35.07 31.04
C GLN A 191 14.04 34.93 29.91
N PHE A 192 14.31 35.47 28.71
CA PHE A 192 13.47 35.24 27.53
C PHE A 192 13.51 33.77 27.08
N GLN A 193 14.66 33.11 27.16
CA GLN A 193 14.78 31.68 26.90
C GLN A 193 14.00 30.84 27.92
N ASN A 194 13.83 31.31 29.16
CA ASN A 194 13.16 30.60 30.26
C ASN A 194 11.65 30.90 30.37
N ASP A 195 11.05 31.54 29.35
CA ASP A 195 9.63 31.96 29.33
C ASP A 195 9.26 32.97 30.43
N GLU A 196 10.21 33.81 30.84
CA GLU A 196 10.01 34.87 31.84
C GLU A 196 10.15 36.28 31.20
N PRO A 197 9.23 36.69 30.30
CA PRO A 197 9.41 37.87 29.46
C PRO A 197 9.45 39.17 30.26
N VAL A 198 8.71 39.24 31.37
CA VAL A 198 8.67 40.43 32.23
C VAL A 198 10.01 40.64 32.91
N LYS A 199 10.62 39.58 33.47
CA LYS A 199 11.94 39.67 34.11
C LYS A 199 13.02 40.04 33.10
N GLY A 200 12.99 39.42 31.92
CA GLY A 200 13.91 39.73 30.82
C GLY A 200 13.83 41.20 30.40
N ALA A 201 12.61 41.73 30.21
CA ALA A 201 12.40 43.13 29.83
C ALA A 201 12.88 44.12 30.90
N VAL A 202 12.60 43.86 32.18
CA VAL A 202 13.04 44.72 33.29
C VAL A 202 14.56 44.75 33.38
N LEU A 203 15.22 43.60 33.30
CA LEU A 203 16.68 43.52 33.32
C LEU A 203 17.31 44.21 32.10
N ALA A 204 16.77 44.00 30.91
CA ALA A 204 17.24 44.66 29.70
C ALA A 204 17.13 46.18 29.79
N ALA A 205 15.99 46.69 30.26
CA ALA A 205 15.77 48.13 30.43
C ALA A 205 16.70 48.73 31.49
N ALA A 206 16.87 48.06 32.63
CA ALA A 206 17.75 48.53 33.71
C ALA A 206 19.23 48.54 33.28
N GLN A 207 19.68 47.51 32.58
CA GLN A 207 21.03 47.44 32.02
C GLN A 207 21.24 48.50 30.92
N ALA A 208 20.28 48.70 30.04
CA ALA A 208 20.37 49.76 29.02
C ALA A 208 20.46 51.15 29.67
N ALA A 209 19.61 51.45 30.66
CA ALA A 209 19.59 52.75 31.33
C ALA A 209 20.89 53.02 32.09
N THR A 210 21.38 52.06 32.87
CA THR A 210 22.62 52.20 33.66
C THR A 210 23.86 52.23 32.77
N GLY A 211 23.91 51.40 31.73
CA GLY A 211 24.98 51.42 30.73
C GLY A 211 25.05 52.76 29.99
N LEU A 212 23.90 53.28 29.52
CA LEU A 212 23.82 54.58 28.86
C LEU A 212 24.23 55.72 29.81
N ALA A 213 23.73 55.72 31.06
CA ALA A 213 24.11 56.72 32.06
C ALA A 213 25.63 56.70 32.33
N SER A 214 26.25 55.52 32.35
CA SER A 214 27.69 55.38 32.49
C SER A 214 28.45 55.98 31.30
N VAL A 215 28.04 55.66 30.08
CA VAL A 215 28.66 56.17 28.84
C VAL A 215 28.51 57.69 28.73
N VAL A 216 27.32 58.22 29.02
CA VAL A 216 27.06 59.67 29.03
C VAL A 216 27.91 60.36 30.10
N GLY A 217 27.98 59.80 31.32
CA GLY A 217 28.84 60.31 32.39
C GLY A 217 30.30 60.37 31.96
N PHE A 218 30.80 59.33 31.30
CA PHE A 218 32.16 59.31 30.75
C PHE A 218 32.38 60.38 29.67
N ALA A 219 31.48 60.47 28.69
CA ALA A 219 31.60 61.41 27.59
C ALA A 219 31.57 62.87 28.07
N VAL A 220 30.63 63.20 28.97
CA VAL A 220 30.49 64.56 29.53
C VAL A 220 31.68 64.90 30.44
N ALA A 221 32.06 64.00 31.36
CA ALA A 221 33.20 64.25 32.25
C ALA A 221 34.53 64.38 31.47
N GLY A 222 34.68 63.65 30.36
CA GLY A 222 35.82 63.76 29.46
C GLY A 222 35.80 65.06 28.64
N GLY A 223 34.64 65.44 28.10
CA GLY A 223 34.49 66.65 27.28
C GLY A 223 34.66 67.96 28.05
N LEU A 224 34.44 67.97 29.36
CA LEU A 224 34.67 69.13 30.24
C LEU A 224 36.15 69.34 30.63
N ARG A 225 37.06 68.46 30.20
CA ARG A 225 38.50 68.61 30.45
C ARG A 225 39.11 69.50 29.37
N GLU A 226 39.61 70.65 29.81
CA GLU A 226 40.34 71.60 28.97
C GLU A 226 41.84 71.41 29.21
N CYS A 227 42.60 71.21 28.13
CA CYS A 227 44.05 71.06 28.21
C CYS A 227 44.73 72.31 27.66
N GLU A 228 45.40 73.04 28.54
CA GLU A 228 46.12 74.27 28.21
C GLU A 228 47.64 74.00 28.22
N ARG A 229 48.36 74.52 27.22
CA ARG A 229 49.83 74.52 27.21
C ARG A 229 50.33 75.69 28.03
N ARG A 230 50.96 75.40 29.18
CA ARG A 230 51.56 76.42 30.05
C ARG A 230 53.08 76.42 29.94
N PRO A 231 53.72 77.60 29.85
CA PRO A 231 55.18 77.69 29.87
C PRO A 231 55.73 77.29 31.25
N VAL A 232 56.78 76.49 31.26
CA VAL A 232 57.54 76.16 32.48
C VAL A 232 58.49 77.32 32.82
N PRO A 233 58.61 77.77 34.08
CA PRO A 233 59.57 78.80 34.47
C PRO A 233 61.01 78.41 34.11
N LYS A 234 61.80 79.34 33.53
CA LYS A 234 63.20 79.08 33.15
C LYS A 234 64.10 79.04 34.39
N GLY A 235 65.01 78.08 34.46
CA GLY A 235 65.94 77.91 35.58
C GLY A 235 67.25 78.70 35.42
N SER A 236 67.62 79.08 34.19
CA SER A 236 68.86 79.84 33.93
C SER A 236 68.74 80.77 32.69
N PRO A 237 69.45 81.92 32.66
CA PRO A 237 69.49 82.79 31.48
C PRO A 237 70.13 82.06 30.29
N GLY A 238 69.38 81.91 29.18
CA GLY A 238 69.82 81.20 27.96
C GLY A 238 69.12 79.87 27.68
N GLU A 239 68.30 79.37 28.61
CA GLU A 239 67.58 78.11 28.46
C GLU A 239 66.37 78.21 27.48
N PRO A 240 66.14 77.21 26.60
CA PRO A 240 64.97 77.17 25.72
C PRO A 240 63.67 77.06 26.53
N GLN A 241 62.61 77.73 26.06
CA GLN A 241 61.31 77.72 26.73
C GLN A 241 60.66 76.32 26.61
N GLN A 242 60.45 75.65 27.74
CA GLN A 242 59.69 74.40 27.79
C GLN A 242 58.20 74.68 28.05
N PHE A 243 57.32 73.83 27.52
CA PHE A 243 55.88 73.88 27.72
C PHE A 243 55.39 72.57 28.30
N THR A 244 54.49 72.63 29.28
CA THR A 244 53.77 71.47 29.82
C THR A 244 52.29 71.58 29.50
N VAL A 245 51.65 70.45 29.20
CA VAL A 245 50.19 70.41 29.01
C VAL A 245 49.56 70.13 30.35
N VAL A 246 48.83 71.11 30.88
CA VAL A 246 48.05 70.93 32.10
C VAL A 246 46.59 70.76 31.69
N CYS A 247 46.03 69.60 31.97
CA CYS A 247 44.61 69.35 31.78
C CYS A 247 43.87 69.61 33.09
N GLY A 248 42.84 70.45 33.02
CA GLY A 248 42.00 70.82 34.15
C GLY A 248 40.54 70.96 33.76
N VAL A 249 39.70 71.27 34.73
CA VAL A 249 38.28 71.59 34.50
C VAL A 249 38.07 73.03 34.95
N ALA A 250 37.36 73.83 34.15
CA ALA A 250 37.02 75.21 34.50
C ALA A 250 36.25 75.25 35.85
N PRO A 251 36.51 76.22 36.74
CA PRO A 251 35.89 76.27 38.07
C PRO A 251 34.35 76.22 38.05
N GLN A 252 33.74 76.85 37.04
CA GLN A 252 32.28 76.84 36.83
C GLN A 252 31.70 75.44 36.56
N ASN A 253 32.49 74.54 35.98
CA ASN A 253 32.07 73.19 35.59
C ASN A 253 32.57 72.10 36.54
N LEU A 254 33.30 72.47 37.60
CA LEU A 254 33.96 71.53 38.51
C LEU A 254 32.94 70.59 39.19
N ASN A 255 31.82 71.13 39.67
CA ASN A 255 30.75 70.35 40.29
C ASN A 255 30.09 69.37 39.30
N LEU A 256 29.85 69.83 38.08
CA LEU A 256 29.26 69.01 37.02
C LEU A 256 30.21 67.87 36.63
N ALA A 257 31.50 68.16 36.42
CA ALA A 257 32.50 67.16 36.08
C ALA A 257 32.67 66.11 37.18
N GLN A 258 32.73 66.52 38.45
CA GLN A 258 32.79 65.57 39.58
C GLN A 258 31.53 64.72 39.69
N THR A 259 30.36 65.31 39.46
CA THR A 259 29.08 64.58 39.48
C THR A 259 29.04 63.54 38.36
N MET A 260 29.39 63.91 37.13
CA MET A 260 29.40 63.00 36.00
C MET A 260 30.47 61.91 36.12
N ASP A 261 31.62 62.19 36.75
CA ASP A 261 32.63 61.18 37.03
C ASP A 261 32.14 60.15 38.07
N ARG A 262 31.38 60.58 39.09
CA ARG A 262 30.70 59.64 40.01
C ARG A 262 29.61 58.85 39.31
N VAL A 263 28.75 59.52 38.53
CA VAL A 263 27.65 58.87 37.78
C VAL A 263 28.21 57.78 36.87
N LYS A 264 29.31 58.04 36.16
CA LYS A 264 30.02 57.05 35.35
C LYS A 264 30.33 55.78 36.14
N TRP A 265 31.03 55.91 37.26
CA TRP A 265 31.46 54.74 38.03
C TRP A 265 30.31 54.02 38.73
N ILE A 266 29.35 54.76 39.29
CA ILE A 266 28.19 54.18 39.99
C ILE A 266 27.29 53.45 38.99
N ALA A 267 26.93 54.09 37.88
CA ALA A 267 26.08 53.50 36.87
C ALA A 267 26.77 52.31 36.17
N GLY A 268 28.08 52.40 35.91
CA GLY A 268 28.87 51.30 35.37
C GLY A 268 28.96 50.10 36.31
N GLY A 269 29.15 50.34 37.61
CA GLY A 269 29.11 49.29 38.62
C GLY A 269 27.73 48.62 38.72
N MET A 270 26.66 49.42 38.69
CA MET A 270 25.29 48.90 38.70
C MET A 270 24.98 48.08 37.46
N PHE A 271 25.44 48.51 36.28
CA PHE A 271 25.31 47.76 35.03
C PHE A 271 25.91 46.36 35.14
N TRP A 272 27.18 46.25 35.55
CA TRP A 272 27.85 44.95 35.68
C TRP A 272 27.24 44.10 36.79
N GLY A 273 26.80 44.70 37.90
CA GLY A 273 26.05 44.00 38.95
C GLY A 273 24.75 43.37 38.42
N LEU A 274 23.99 44.12 37.61
CA LEU A 274 22.77 43.62 36.96
C LEU A 274 23.06 42.53 35.91
N VAL A 275 24.20 42.60 35.21
CA VAL A 275 24.63 41.56 34.27
C VAL A 275 24.92 40.25 35.01
N VAL A 276 25.72 40.30 36.09
CA VAL A 276 26.03 39.13 36.90
C VAL A 276 24.75 38.53 37.51
N TYR A 277 23.88 39.37 38.06
CA TYR A 277 22.59 38.92 38.59
C TYR A 277 21.75 38.22 37.50
N GLY A 278 21.63 38.82 36.31
CA GLY A 278 20.86 38.24 35.21
C GLY A 278 21.40 36.88 34.74
N ILE A 279 22.73 36.72 34.70
CA ILE A 279 23.36 35.43 34.36
C ILE A 279 23.03 34.37 35.42
N VAL A 280 23.19 34.70 36.70
CA VAL A 280 22.90 33.75 37.80
C VAL A 280 21.42 33.36 37.81
N ASP A 281 20.52 34.34 37.70
CA ASP A 281 19.08 34.11 37.66
C ASP A 281 18.66 33.24 36.46
N ALA A 282 19.26 33.46 35.29
CA ALA A 282 19.01 32.65 34.09
C ALA A 282 19.46 31.20 34.25
N HIS A 283 20.58 30.97 34.96
CA HIS A 283 21.07 29.62 35.25
C HIS A 283 20.18 28.89 36.26
N LEU A 284 19.72 29.58 37.31
CA LEU A 284 18.86 28.98 38.34
C LEU A 284 17.48 28.56 37.78
N HIS A 285 16.94 29.32 36.84
CA HIS A 285 15.62 29.07 36.25
C HIS A 285 15.69 28.35 34.89
N TYR A 286 16.85 27.80 34.51
CA TYR A 286 17.05 27.19 33.20
C TYR A 286 16.15 25.98 32.98
N ARG A 287 15.32 26.05 31.92
CA ARG A 287 14.49 24.93 31.47
C ARG A 287 15.06 24.31 30.20
N PRO A 288 15.62 23.09 30.23
CA PRO A 288 16.34 22.50 29.10
C PRO A 288 15.42 22.06 27.94
N THR A 289 14.12 21.91 28.17
CA THR A 289 13.18 21.39 27.16
C THR A 289 11.87 22.16 27.17
N ALA A 290 11.48 22.70 26.02
CA ALA A 290 10.12 23.17 25.76
C ALA A 290 9.40 22.17 24.87
N VAL A 291 8.24 21.68 25.31
CA VAL A 291 7.38 20.82 24.50
C VAL A 291 6.59 21.73 23.57
N LEU A 292 7.03 21.87 22.32
CA LEU A 292 6.33 22.61 21.28
C LEU A 292 5.16 21.77 20.75
N GLY A 293 4.06 21.75 21.50
CA GLY A 293 2.75 21.26 21.04
C GLY A 293 2.64 19.76 20.82
N GLU A 294 1.57 19.16 21.36
CA GLU A 294 1.06 17.89 20.85
C GLU A 294 0.37 18.16 19.51
N VAL A 295 1.07 17.93 18.40
CA VAL A 295 0.38 17.81 17.12
C VAL A 295 -0.29 16.43 17.12
N ARG A 296 -1.53 16.38 17.60
CA ARG A 296 -2.42 15.24 17.37
C ARG A 296 -2.83 15.28 15.90
N ARG A 297 -1.97 14.76 15.02
CA ARG A 297 -2.38 14.47 13.65
C ARG A 297 -3.27 13.23 13.73
N GLU A 298 -4.58 13.44 13.75
CA GLU A 298 -5.47 12.42 13.23
C GLU A 298 -5.13 12.33 11.74
N GLU A 299 -4.48 11.24 11.32
CA GLU A 299 -4.35 10.90 9.91
C GLU A 299 -5.74 10.53 9.39
N GLY A 300 -6.56 11.56 9.17
CA GLY A 300 -7.65 11.50 8.21
C GLY A 300 -7.03 11.44 6.83
N LEU A 301 -6.96 10.23 6.28
CA LEU A 301 -7.02 9.91 4.85
C LEU A 301 -6.35 10.95 3.92
N GLY A 302 -5.02 10.92 3.84
CA GLY A 302 -4.35 11.42 2.64
C GLY A 302 -4.63 10.45 1.48
N PRO A 303 -4.87 10.91 0.25
CA PRO A 303 -4.97 10.02 -0.89
C PRO A 303 -3.68 9.21 -1.00
N ALA A 304 -3.82 7.90 -1.20
CA ALA A 304 -2.71 6.96 -1.31
C ALA A 304 -1.63 7.53 -2.24
N PRO A 305 -0.34 7.45 -1.87
CA PRO A 305 0.72 7.81 -2.80
C PRO A 305 0.57 6.93 -4.04
N GLU A 306 0.45 7.55 -5.20
CA GLU A 306 0.54 6.85 -6.47
C GLU A 306 1.80 5.97 -6.47
N PRO A 307 1.75 4.78 -7.08
CA PRO A 307 2.91 3.90 -7.13
C PRO A 307 4.03 4.60 -7.90
N GLY A 308 4.96 5.21 -7.16
CA GLY A 308 6.26 5.64 -7.69
C GLY A 308 7.03 4.43 -8.25
N PRO A 309 7.91 4.64 -9.23
CA PRO A 309 8.58 3.55 -9.93
C PRO A 309 9.35 2.67 -8.95
N SER A 310 9.01 1.38 -8.99
CA SER A 310 9.64 0.26 -8.31
C SER A 310 11.10 0.50 -7.95
N ALA A 311 11.40 0.39 -6.66
CA ALA A 311 12.75 0.18 -6.16
C ALA A 311 13.43 -0.94 -6.95
N ALA A 312 14.72 -0.72 -7.21
CA ALA A 312 15.61 -1.58 -7.95
C ALA A 312 15.51 -3.05 -7.49
N SER A 313 15.17 -3.93 -8.43
CA SER A 313 15.51 -5.34 -8.34
C SER A 313 17.04 -5.48 -8.25
N PRO A 314 17.57 -6.49 -7.54
CA PRO A 314 19.01 -6.78 -7.59
C PRO A 314 19.41 -7.10 -9.04
N PRO A 315 20.68 -6.86 -9.46
CA PRO A 315 21.11 -7.11 -10.82
C PRO A 315 20.96 -8.59 -11.17
N ALA A 316 19.90 -8.91 -11.90
CA ALA A 316 19.73 -10.22 -12.50
C ALA A 316 20.47 -10.18 -13.83
N ALA A 317 21.57 -10.93 -13.92
CA ALA A 317 22.35 -11.07 -15.14
C ALA A 317 21.42 -11.46 -16.30
N ARG A 318 21.32 -10.60 -17.31
CA ARG A 318 20.47 -10.83 -18.47
C ARG A 318 21.33 -11.37 -19.61
N LEU A 319 21.10 -12.64 -19.94
CA LEU A 319 21.66 -13.26 -21.14
C LEU A 319 20.80 -12.86 -22.34
N SER A 320 21.39 -12.15 -23.30
CA SER A 320 20.74 -11.81 -24.57
C SER A 320 21.45 -12.52 -25.72
N ILE A 321 20.67 -13.19 -26.57
CA ILE A 321 21.16 -13.85 -27.79
C ILE A 321 20.63 -13.07 -28.99
N GLN A 322 21.51 -12.37 -29.69
CA GLN A 322 21.14 -11.65 -30.90
C GLN A 322 21.64 -12.40 -32.14
N PRO A 323 20.75 -12.76 -33.08
CA PRO A 323 21.18 -13.34 -34.35
C PRO A 323 21.96 -12.29 -35.15
N GLN A 324 23.14 -12.67 -35.61
CA GLN A 324 24.04 -11.85 -36.42
C GLN A 324 24.31 -12.59 -37.73
N VAL A 325 23.99 -11.95 -38.86
CA VAL A 325 24.27 -12.51 -40.19
C VAL A 325 25.56 -11.89 -40.66
N THR A 326 26.63 -12.68 -40.65
CA THR A 326 27.92 -12.31 -41.27
C THR A 326 28.00 -12.91 -42.67
N GLY A 327 28.85 -12.33 -43.53
CA GLY A 327 28.90 -12.62 -44.97
C GLY A 327 29.04 -14.10 -45.36
N ASP A 328 29.55 -14.96 -44.47
CA ASP A 328 29.72 -16.41 -44.71
C ASP A 328 28.78 -17.30 -43.87
N GLY A 329 27.73 -16.75 -43.24
CA GLY A 329 26.72 -17.54 -42.54
C GLY A 329 26.08 -16.86 -41.33
N ALA A 330 24.94 -17.39 -40.91
CA ALA A 330 24.19 -16.91 -39.74
C ALA A 330 24.81 -17.44 -38.44
N GLY A 331 25.26 -16.54 -37.58
CA GLY A 331 25.69 -16.82 -36.20
C GLY A 331 24.77 -16.14 -35.18
N ALA A 332 25.01 -16.38 -33.90
CA ALA A 332 24.33 -15.68 -32.82
C ALA A 332 25.34 -15.20 -31.77
N LEU A 333 25.20 -13.95 -31.36
CA LEU A 333 26.08 -13.29 -30.41
C LEU A 333 25.40 -13.32 -29.04
N LEU A 334 26.09 -13.93 -28.07
CA LEU A 334 25.68 -14.01 -26.67
C LEU A 334 26.32 -12.85 -25.91
N SER A 335 25.50 -11.96 -25.35
CA SER A 335 25.95 -10.92 -24.42
C SER A 335 25.36 -11.16 -23.04
N LEU A 336 26.18 -10.94 -22.01
CA LEU A 336 25.85 -11.14 -20.61
C LEU A 336 26.15 -9.82 -19.91
N GLU A 337 25.11 -9.07 -19.57
CA GLU A 337 25.22 -7.81 -18.82
C GLU A 337 24.83 -8.07 -17.36
N PHE A 338 25.69 -7.61 -16.44
CA PHE A 338 25.54 -7.69 -15.00
C PHE A 338 24.99 -6.36 -14.46
#